data_AF-A0A2X2JEL0-F1
#
_entry.id   AF-A0A2X2JEL0-F1
#
_cell.length_a   1.000
_cell.length_b   1.000
_cell.length_c   1.000
_cell.angle_alpha   90.00
_cell.angle_beta   90.00
_cell.angle_gamma   90.00
#
_symmetry.space_group_name_H-M   'P 1'
#
loop_
_entity.id
_entity.type
_entity.pdbx_description
1 polymer ?
#
loop_
_entity_poly.entity_id
_entity_poly.type
_entity_poly.pdbx_seq_one_letter_code
_entity_poly.pdbx_strand_id
1 'polypeptide(L)'
;MNGGILPSGYHSEYNSDAEIISISEGGNSCGYVQYNHTKFWSGGHCYTLNNIDKIIKNKYLYYYLKANENKIMALRVGSGLPNIQKSTLEKFEVKITNLYEQEKVVLALGSLSTKIAVESKLLEQYEIQKKHLLQNLFI
;
A
#
# COMPACT_ATOMS: atom_id res chain seq x y z
N MET A 1 9.13 1.89 -6.86
CA MET A 1 8.20 2.87 -6.26
C MET A 1 8.86 4.24 -6.21
N ASN A 2 8.22 5.29 -6.70
CA ASN A 2 8.79 6.65 -6.71
C ASN A 2 7.68 7.72 -6.68
N GLY A 3 7.05 7.96 -5.53
CA GLY A 3 6.06 9.06 -5.35
C GLY A 3 4.68 8.82 -5.96
N GLY A 4 4.23 7.57 -6.04
CA GLY A 4 3.00 7.18 -6.73
C GLY A 4 2.20 6.09 -6.00
N ILE A 5 1.01 5.81 -6.51
CA ILE A 5 0.19 4.64 -6.11
C ILE A 5 0.53 3.38 -6.91
N LEU A 6 1.25 3.54 -8.03
CA LEU A 6 1.71 2.48 -8.92
C LEU A 6 3.22 2.62 -9.17
N PRO A 7 3.91 1.54 -9.58
CA PRO A 7 5.30 1.62 -10.00
C PRO A 7 5.47 2.60 -11.17
N SER A 8 6.46 3.49 -11.08
CA SER A 8 6.85 4.40 -12.17
C SER A 8 7.64 3.70 -13.29
N GLY A 9 7.98 2.42 -13.09
CA GLY A 9 8.81 1.61 -13.98
C GLY A 9 9.28 0.34 -13.27
N TYR A 10 10.02 -0.49 -14.00
CA TYR A 10 10.59 -1.75 -13.52
C TYR A 10 12.11 -1.70 -13.61
N HIS A 11 12.77 -2.36 -12.66
CA HIS A 11 14.22 -2.45 -12.56
C HIS A 11 14.59 -3.87 -12.13
N SER A 12 15.74 -4.38 -12.60
CA SER A 12 16.23 -5.72 -12.24
C SER A 12 16.80 -5.80 -10.83
N GLU A 13 17.22 -4.67 -10.26
CA GLU A 13 17.75 -4.57 -8.91
C GLU A 13 16.73 -3.99 -7.92
N TYR A 14 17.01 -4.16 -6.62
CA TYR A 14 16.20 -3.66 -5.52
C TYR A 14 17.10 -3.00 -4.46
N ASN A 15 16.54 -2.04 -3.72
CA ASN A 15 17.20 -1.42 -2.57
C ASN A 15 16.33 -1.47 -1.29
N SER A 16 15.15 -2.08 -1.39
CA SER A 16 14.16 -2.20 -0.33
C SER A 16 13.61 -3.62 -0.31
N ASP A 17 13.50 -4.19 0.89
CA ASP A 17 13.04 -5.56 1.09
C ASP A 17 11.53 -5.73 0.87
N ALA A 18 11.08 -6.98 0.85
CA ALA A 18 9.67 -7.34 0.81
C ALA A 18 9.02 -7.25 2.22
N GLU A 19 7.69 -7.25 2.26
CA GLU A 19 6.85 -7.22 3.47
C GLU A 19 7.04 -5.95 4.34
N ILE A 20 7.42 -4.84 3.69
CA ILE A 20 7.58 -3.52 4.31
C ILE A 20 6.55 -2.51 3.78
N ILE A 21 6.40 -1.43 4.54
CA ILE A 21 5.51 -0.31 4.21
C ILE A 21 6.29 0.76 3.46
N SER A 22 5.68 1.34 2.44
CA SER A 22 6.14 2.57 1.82
C SER A 22 5.06 3.65 1.85
N ILE A 23 5.48 4.90 1.96
CA ILE A 23 4.61 6.08 1.89
C ILE A 23 5.09 6.99 0.77
N SER A 24 4.19 7.40 -0.12
CA SER A 24 4.48 8.35 -1.18
C SER A 24 4.86 9.72 -0.60
N GLU A 25 6.04 10.23 -0.93
CA GLU A 25 6.55 11.51 -0.39
C GLU A 25 6.03 12.72 -1.16
N GLY A 26 5.81 12.59 -2.47
CA GLY A 26 5.53 13.74 -3.34
C GLY A 26 4.45 13.46 -4.40
N GLY A 27 4.01 14.53 -5.07
CA GLY A 27 3.00 14.49 -6.11
C GLY A 27 1.57 14.33 -5.58
N ASN A 28 0.59 14.19 -6.48
CA ASN A 28 -0.83 14.16 -6.08
C ASN A 28 -1.16 13.03 -5.09
N SER A 29 -0.41 11.94 -5.17
CA SER A 29 -0.53 10.76 -4.32
C SER A 29 0.21 10.86 -2.98
N CYS A 30 0.83 11.99 -2.67
CA CYS A 30 1.59 12.19 -1.44
C CYS A 30 0.79 11.81 -0.19
N GLY A 31 1.36 10.93 0.64
CA GLY A 31 0.71 10.32 1.80
C GLY A 31 0.05 8.97 1.56
N TYR A 32 0.02 8.49 0.31
CA TYR A 32 -0.46 7.14 0.00
C TYR A 32 0.41 6.07 0.67
N VAL A 33 -0.24 5.20 1.43
CA VAL A 33 0.36 4.09 2.18
C VAL A 33 0.21 2.81 1.38
N GLN A 34 1.33 2.15 1.13
CA GLN A 34 1.42 0.90 0.38
C GLN A 34 2.13 -0.17 1.19
N TYR A 35 1.63 -1.40 1.08
CA TYR A 35 2.32 -2.59 1.55
C TYR A 35 2.99 -3.29 0.36
N ASN A 36 4.29 -3.55 0.46
CA ASN A 36 5.07 -4.11 -0.65
C ASN A 36 5.32 -5.59 -0.38
N HIS A 37 4.66 -6.46 -1.13
CA HIS A 37 4.80 -7.92 -0.99
C HIS A 37 6.08 -8.49 -1.63
N THR A 38 6.73 -7.72 -2.49
CA THR A 38 7.95 -8.11 -3.16
C THR A 38 9.02 -7.06 -2.92
N LYS A 39 10.28 -7.47 -3.05
CA LYS A 39 11.41 -6.55 -3.10
C LYS A 39 11.19 -5.51 -4.20
N PHE A 40 11.62 -4.29 -3.95
CA PHE A 40 11.42 -3.19 -4.90
C PHE A 40 12.53 -2.16 -4.82
N TRP A 41 12.61 -1.32 -5.85
CA TRP A 41 13.43 -0.12 -5.83
C TRP A 41 12.63 1.06 -5.28
N SER A 42 13.05 1.60 -4.14
CA SER A 42 12.54 2.86 -3.59
C SER A 42 13.30 4.04 -4.19
N GLY A 43 12.59 4.90 -4.91
CA GLY A 43 13.11 6.13 -5.50
C GLY A 43 13.05 7.33 -4.55
N GLY A 44 13.50 8.50 -5.02
CA GLY A 44 13.67 9.71 -4.21
C GLY A 44 12.38 10.28 -3.60
N HIS A 45 11.22 9.97 -4.18
CA HIS A 45 9.91 10.42 -3.68
C HIS A 45 9.15 9.31 -2.94
N CYS A 46 9.85 8.38 -2.29
CA CYS A 46 9.25 7.26 -1.60
C CYS A 46 9.94 7.03 -0.25
N TYR A 47 9.18 7.18 0.84
CA TYR A 47 9.64 6.80 2.17
C TYR A 47 9.39 5.32 2.41
N THR A 48 10.39 4.60 2.94
CA THR A 48 10.26 3.21 3.37
C THR A 48 10.44 3.09 4.86
N LEU A 49 9.56 2.33 5.51
CA LEU A 49 9.59 2.11 6.95
C LEU A 49 10.40 0.83 7.21
N ASN A 50 11.63 1.02 7.71
CA ASN A 50 12.58 -0.05 8.03
C ASN A 50 12.84 -0.10 9.53
N ASN A 51 13.38 -1.21 10.04
CA ASN A 51 13.78 -1.38 11.45
C ASN A 51 12.65 -1.09 12.44
N ILE A 52 11.42 -1.49 12.11
CA ILE A 52 10.26 -1.36 13.00
C ILE A 52 10.46 -2.22 14.25
N ASP A 53 10.22 -1.63 15.42
CA ASP A 53 10.32 -2.32 16.70
C ASP A 53 9.34 -3.51 16.78
N LYS A 54 9.79 -4.63 17.36
CA LYS A 54 9.03 -5.87 17.51
C LYS A 54 7.77 -5.73 18.37
N ILE A 55 7.61 -4.62 19.11
CA ILE A 55 6.35 -4.29 19.80
C ILE A 55 5.16 -4.11 18.84
N ILE A 56 5.40 -3.86 17.55
CA ILE A 56 4.36 -3.68 16.54
C ILE A 56 4.62 -4.54 15.30
N LYS A 57 3.62 -5.28 14.84
CA LYS A 57 3.70 -6.08 13.62
C LYS A 57 3.59 -5.18 12.39
N ASN A 58 4.44 -5.40 11.38
CA ASN A 58 4.42 -4.64 10.12
C ASN A 58 3.03 -4.60 9.46
N LYS A 59 2.32 -5.74 9.39
CA LYS A 59 0.96 -5.77 8.80
C LYS A 59 -0.06 -4.99 9.63
N TYR A 60 0.06 -5.01 10.96
CA TYR A 60 -0.81 -4.20 11.81
C TYR A 60 -0.53 -2.70 11.59
N LEU A 61 0.75 -2.31 11.60
CA LEU A 61 1.16 -0.93 11.32
C LEU A 61 0.65 -0.47 9.95
N TYR A 62 0.75 -1.33 8.93
CA TYR A 62 0.20 -1.06 7.61
C TYR A 62 -1.30 -0.76 7.67
N TYR A 63 -2.10 -1.65 8.27
CA TYR A 63 -3.54 -1.46 8.38
C TYR A 63 -3.90 -0.20 9.17
N TYR A 64 -3.16 0.10 10.24
CA TYR A 64 -3.36 1.32 11.02
C TYR A 64 -3.09 2.58 10.21
N LEU A 65 -1.93 2.63 9.52
CA LEU A 65 -1.56 3.76 8.67
C LEU A 65 -2.54 3.90 7.50
N LYS A 66 -2.96 2.79 6.88
CA LYS A 66 -3.91 2.78 5.77
C LYS A 66 -5.29 3.28 6.21
N ALA A 67 -5.75 2.88 7.40
CA ALA A 67 -7.00 3.39 7.98
C ALA A 67 -6.94 4.90 8.29
N ASN A 68 -5.75 5.46 8.48
CA ASN A 68 -5.54 6.89 8.72
C ASN A 68 -4.90 7.60 7.51
N GLU A 69 -4.94 7.02 6.31
CA GLU A 69 -4.28 7.55 5.12
C GLU A 69 -4.72 8.98 4.83
N ASN A 70 -6.00 9.31 4.99
CA ASN A 70 -6.51 10.68 4.83
C ASN A 70 -5.83 11.70 5.77
N LYS A 71 -5.50 11.31 7.01
CA LYS A 71 -4.79 12.17 7.96
C LYS A 71 -3.34 12.34 7.56
N ILE A 72 -2.70 11.28 7.06
CA ILE A 72 -1.32 11.33 6.53
C ILE A 72 -1.29 12.24 5.30
N MET A 73 -2.22 12.08 4.36
CA MET A 73 -2.34 12.91 3.17
C MET A 73 -2.61 14.38 3.52
N ALA A 74 -3.29 14.67 4.63
CA ALA A 74 -3.52 16.03 5.12
C ALA A 74 -2.25 16.73 5.65
N LEU A 75 -1.15 16.00 5.86
CA LEU A 75 0.16 16.58 6.20
C LEU A 75 0.87 17.22 4.99
N ARG A 76 0.28 17.11 3.79
CA ARG A 76 0.85 17.65 2.56
C ARG A 76 1.00 19.17 2.62
N VAL A 77 2.11 19.66 2.08
CA VAL A 77 2.41 21.07 1.90
C VAL A 77 2.72 21.35 0.43
N GLY A 78 2.51 22.58 -0.02
CA GLY A 78 2.69 22.98 -1.41
C GLY A 78 1.45 22.71 -2.29
N SER A 79 1.13 23.65 -3.18
CA SER A 79 -0.04 23.58 -4.06
C SER A 79 0.29 22.99 -5.44
N GLY A 80 1.42 23.37 -6.04
CA GLY A 80 1.83 22.89 -7.36
C GLY A 80 2.52 21.53 -7.34
N LEU A 81 3.48 21.35 -6.42
CA LEU A 81 4.20 20.10 -6.20
C LEU A 81 4.02 19.69 -4.73
N PRO A 82 2.87 19.10 -4.37
CA PRO A 82 2.60 18.74 -2.99
C PRO A 82 3.56 17.66 -2.51
N ASN A 83 4.04 17.80 -1.28
CA ASN A 83 4.88 16.80 -0.63
C ASN A 83 4.66 16.73 0.89
N ILE A 84 5.14 15.66 1.53
CA ILE A 84 5.14 15.50 2.99
C ILE A 84 6.57 15.52 3.48
N GLN A 85 6.87 16.47 4.36
CA GLN A 85 8.17 16.54 5.01
C GLN A 85 8.34 15.35 5.96
N LYS A 86 9.50 14.69 5.89
CA LYS A 86 9.87 13.57 6.76
C LYS A 86 9.67 13.90 8.24
N SER A 87 10.11 15.08 8.67
CA SER A 87 10.00 15.55 10.06
C SER A 87 8.56 15.67 10.57
N THR A 88 7.59 15.91 9.68
CA THR A 88 6.17 15.95 10.01
C THR A 88 5.60 14.54 10.06
N LEU A 89 5.98 13.68 9.12
CA LEU A 89 5.55 12.29 9.08
C LEU A 89 6.04 11.49 10.29
N GLU A 90 7.26 11.73 10.76
CA GLU A 90 7.85 11.10 11.96
C GLU A 90 7.10 11.44 13.26
N LYS A 91 6.33 12.54 13.27
CA LYS A 91 5.49 12.94 14.41
C LYS A 91 4.09 12.33 14.35
N PHE A 92 3.77 11.56 13.32
CA PHE A 92 2.48 10.91 13.20
C PHE A 92 2.32 9.82 14.26
N GLU A 93 1.37 9.99 15.17
CA GLU A 93 1.16 9.07 16.29
C GLU A 93 0.48 7.76 15.86
N VAL A 94 1.10 6.64 16.26
CA VAL A 94 0.56 5.30 16.05
C VAL A 94 0.13 4.72 17.39
N LYS A 95 -1.14 4.30 17.49
CA LYS A 95 -1.63 3.58 18.65
C LYS A 95 -1.09 2.14 18.64
N ILE A 96 -0.32 1.80 19.65
CA ILE A 96 0.18 0.44 19.85
C ILE A 96 -0.76 -0.32 20.79
N THR A 97 -1.25 -1.47 20.35
CA THR A 97 -2.01 -2.42 21.18
C THR A 97 -1.13 -3.63 21.51
N ASN A 98 -1.57 -4.51 22.40
CA ASN A 98 -0.84 -5.75 22.65
C ASN A 98 -0.80 -6.66 21.39
N LEU A 99 0.21 -7.53 21.30
CA LEU A 99 0.44 -8.35 20.11
C LEU A 99 -0.72 -9.29 19.74
N TYR A 100 -1.51 -9.73 20.73
CA TYR A 100 -2.67 -10.59 20.49
C TYR A 100 -3.79 -9.84 19.76
N GLU A 101 -4.09 -8.61 20.18
CA GLU A 101 -5.07 -7.77 19.48
C GLU A 101 -4.57 -7.33 18.10
N GLN A 102 -3.27 -7.06 17.95
CA GLN A 102 -2.69 -6.80 16.63
C GLN A 102 -2.89 -7.99 15.68
N GLU A 103 -2.68 -9.22 16.15
CA GLU A 103 -2.85 -10.43 15.34
C GLU A 103 -4.30 -10.61 14.88
N LYS A 104 -5.28 -10.39 15.76
CA LYS A 104 -6.70 -10.46 15.38
C LYS A 104 -7.04 -9.50 14.24
N VAL A 105 -6.55 -8.26 14.32
CA VAL A 105 -6.77 -7.26 13.27
C VAL A 105 -6.13 -7.71 11.96
N VAL A 106 -4.87 -8.18 12.01
CA VAL A 106 -4.16 -8.67 10.82
C VAL A 106 -4.87 -9.85 10.18
N LEU A 107 -5.34 -10.82 10.96
CA LEU A 107 -6.06 -11.98 10.46
C LEU A 107 -7.40 -11.60 9.82
N ALA A 108 -8.19 -10.75 10.49
CA ALA A 108 -9.50 -10.34 9.99
C ALA A 108 -9.37 -9.54 8.68
N LEU A 109 -8.54 -8.50 8.67
CA LEU A 109 -8.35 -7.65 7.49
C LEU A 109 -7.63 -8.39 6.37
N GLY A 110 -6.65 -9.23 6.69
CA GLY A 110 -5.93 -10.06 5.72
C GLY A 110 -6.84 -11.06 5.01
N SER A 111 -7.75 -11.70 5.76
CA SER A 111 -8.74 -12.62 5.19
C SER A 111 -9.68 -11.89 4.23
N LEU A 112 -10.15 -10.69 4.61
CA LEU A 112 -11.01 -9.88 3.76
C LEU A 112 -10.30 -9.40 2.49
N SER A 113 -9.06 -8.88 2.62
CA SER A 113 -8.26 -8.47 1.47
C SER A 113 -8.02 -9.63 0.50
N THR A 114 -7.75 -10.83 1.02
CA THR A 114 -7.56 -12.03 0.20
C THR A 114 -8.84 -12.40 -0.55
N LYS A 115 -9.99 -12.35 0.12
CA LYS A 115 -11.30 -12.61 -0.51
C LYS A 115 -11.59 -11.64 -1.65
N ILE A 116 -11.39 -10.33 -1.42
CA ILE A 116 -11.57 -9.29 -2.45
C ILE A 116 -10.69 -9.55 -3.67
N ALA A 117 -9.42 -9.90 -3.45
CA ALA A 117 -8.48 -10.19 -4.53
C ALA A 117 -8.91 -11.40 -5.37
N VAL A 118 -9.34 -12.48 -4.72
CA VAL A 118 -9.85 -13.69 -5.41
C VAL A 118 -11.11 -13.37 -6.22
N GLU A 119 -12.07 -12.67 -5.64
CA GLU A 119 -13.33 -12.33 -6.31
C GLU A 119 -13.12 -11.38 -7.49
N SER A 120 -12.22 -10.41 -7.36
CA SER A 120 -11.88 -9.47 -8.43
C SER A 120 -11.24 -10.19 -9.63
N LYS A 121 -10.34 -11.14 -9.37
CA LYS A 121 -9.73 -11.99 -10.41
C LYS A 121 -10.78 -12.88 -11.09
N LEU A 122 -11.70 -13.45 -10.31
CA LEU A 122 -12.76 -14.30 -10.86
C LEU A 122 -13.71 -13.49 -11.75
N LEU A 123 -14.06 -12.27 -11.34
CA LEU A 123 -14.88 -11.35 -12.13
C LEU A 123 -14.22 -11.02 -13.49
N GLU A 124 -12.92 -10.72 -13.49
CA GLU A 124 -12.16 -10.49 -14.73
C GLU A 124 -12.23 -11.70 -15.67
N GLN A 125 -12.06 -12.92 -15.13
CA GLN A 125 -12.16 -14.15 -15.90
C GLN A 125 -13.55 -14.36 -16.49
N TYR A 126 -14.61 -14.08 -15.72
CA TYR A 126 -15.99 -14.19 -16.20
C TYR A 126 -16.31 -13.18 -17.31
N GLU A 127 -15.81 -11.95 -17.23
CA GLU A 127 -16.01 -10.96 -18.30
C GLU A 127 -15.28 -11.38 -19.59
N ILE A 128 -14.05 -11.91 -19.49
CA ILE A 128 -13.32 -12.45 -20.63
C ILE A 128 -14.10 -13.63 -21.26
N GLN A 129 -14.57 -14.56 -20.43
CA GLN A 129 -15.33 -15.72 -20.89
C GLN A 129 -16.63 -15.31 -21.58
N LYS A 130 -17.40 -14.41 -20.95
CA LYS A 130 -18.64 -13.87 -21.51
C LYS A 130 -18.41 -13.22 -22.87
N LYS A 131 -17.37 -12.38 -23.00
CA LYS A 131 -17.02 -11.72 -24.27
C LYS A 131 -16.71 -12.75 -25.35
N HIS A 132 -15.90 -13.76 -25.03
CA HIS A 132 -15.55 -14.83 -25.97
C HIS A 132 -16.77 -15.62 -26.43
N LEU A 133 -17.64 -16.02 -25.50
CA LEU A 133 -18.86 -16.76 -25.83
C LEU A 133 -19.80 -15.93 -26.73
N LEU A 134 -20.00 -14.64 -26.42
CA LEU A 134 -20.83 -13.75 -27.24
C LEU A 134 -20.28 -13.56 -28.66
N GLN A 135 -18.96 -13.50 -28.83
CA GLN A 135 -18.32 -13.42 -30.16
C GLN A 135 -18.53 -14.69 -30.99
N ASN A 136 -18.68 -15.84 -30.35
CA ASN A 136 -18.88 -17.13 -31.01
C ASN A 136 -20.35 -17.54 -31.16
N LEU A 137 -21.28 -16.72 -30.65
CA LEU A 137 -22.72 -17.02 -30.61
C LEU A 137 -23.46 -16.66 -31.90
N PHE A 138 -22.89 -15.79 -32.74
CA PHE A 138 -23.45 -15.40 -34.03
C PHE A 138 -22.48 -15.83 -35.13
N ILE A 139 -22.90 -16.81 -35.94
CA ILE A 139 -22.31 -17.19 -37.23
C ILE A 139 -23.06 -16.46 -38.33
#